data_AF-A0A7C5RSD9-F1
#
_entry.id   AF-A0A7C5RSD9-F1
#
_cell.length_a   1.000
_cell.length_b   1.000
_cell.length_c   1.000
_cell.angle_alpha   90.00
_cell.angle_beta   90.00
_cell.angle_gamma   90.00
#
_symmetry.space_group_name_H-M   'P 1'
#
loop_
_entity.id
_entity.type
_entity.pdbx_description
1 polymer ?
#
loop_
_entity_poly.entity_id
_entity_poly.type
_entity_poly.pdbx_seq_one_letter_code
_entity_poly.pdbx_strand_id
1 'polypeptide(L)'
;MRWWVAGLVLVPVAVVLEVLHAPPLAVLLTSAAALVPLAALLGRATEEVAARTGPFVGGLLNSTLGNAAELIIALAALRAGLHELVKASISGSILGNLLLILGASLLVGGLRHGLQQFNAHLAGVSATMMTLAVVLLLVPGLFTLGPTPVHGAAVEWMSIGLAVVLAVIYVLYLVYTLRMGGPVTEHAHATWSLPRAIAVLVGSTLGVVVMSEVLVGAVEPVVEATGVSEFFLGVVLVPLVGNVAEH
;
A
#
# COMPACT_ATOMS: atom_id res chain seq x y z
N MET A 1 21.15 5.75 10.98
CA MET A 1 20.40 5.30 12.17
C MET A 1 19.15 4.56 11.68
N ARG A 2 18.86 3.34 12.16
CA ARG A 2 17.69 2.54 11.72
C ARG A 2 16.42 3.15 12.32
N TRP A 3 15.93 4.23 11.74
CA TRP A 3 14.79 5.03 12.22
C TRP A 3 13.56 4.18 12.53
N TRP A 4 13.36 3.11 11.75
CA TRP A 4 12.28 2.14 11.92
C TRP A 4 12.37 1.34 13.24
N VAL A 5 13.56 1.09 13.79
CA VAL A 5 13.70 0.40 15.09
C VAL A 5 13.18 1.29 16.23
N ALA A 6 13.48 2.60 16.17
CA ALA A 6 12.96 3.55 17.15
C ALA A 6 11.44 3.71 17.01
N GLY A 7 10.92 3.68 15.77
CA GLY A 7 9.50 3.73 15.49
C GLY A 7 8.69 2.54 16.03
N LEU A 8 9.30 1.36 16.22
CA LEU A 8 8.61 0.19 16.78
C LEU A 8 8.08 0.41 18.21
N VAL A 9 8.63 1.37 18.95
CA VAL A 9 8.12 1.74 20.29
C VAL A 9 6.68 2.26 20.19
N LEU A 10 6.25 2.75 19.04
CA LEU A 10 4.87 3.19 18.82
C LEU A 10 3.85 2.04 18.86
N VAL A 11 4.27 0.80 18.58
CA VAL A 11 3.38 -0.37 18.62
C VAL A 11 2.82 -0.59 20.03
N PRO A 12 3.63 -0.80 21.09
CA PRO A 12 3.09 -0.94 22.44
C PRO A 12 2.40 0.33 22.92
N VAL A 13 2.81 1.52 22.48
CA VAL A 13 2.13 2.78 22.83
C VAL A 13 0.71 2.80 22.26
N ALA A 14 0.52 2.45 20.99
CA ALA A 14 -0.80 2.40 20.37
C ALA A 14 -1.72 1.39 21.08
N VAL A 15 -1.20 0.19 21.41
CA VAL A 15 -1.95 -0.82 22.17
C VAL A 15 -2.34 -0.31 23.56
N VAL A 16 -1.41 0.35 24.27
CA VAL A 16 -1.72 0.91 25.59
C VAL A 16 -2.78 2.01 25.49
N LEU A 17 -2.70 2.88 24.49
CA LEU A 17 -3.70 3.92 24.27
C LEU A 17 -5.08 3.34 23.97
N GLU A 18 -5.15 2.29 23.16
CA GLU A 18 -6.39 1.57 22.88
C GLU A 18 -6.97 0.92 24.16
N VAL A 19 -6.16 0.18 24.91
CA VAL A 19 -6.60 -0.49 26.15
C VAL A 19 -7.06 0.53 27.21
N LEU A 20 -6.40 1.68 27.29
CA LEU A 20 -6.78 2.76 28.20
C LEU A 20 -7.96 3.60 27.68
N HIS A 21 -8.53 3.25 26.51
CA HIS A 21 -9.62 3.99 25.87
C HIS A 21 -9.30 5.49 25.73
N ALA A 22 -8.06 5.77 25.29
CA ALA A 22 -7.59 7.13 25.04
C ALA A 22 -8.40 7.80 23.91
N PRO A 23 -8.26 9.13 23.71
CA PRO A 23 -9.01 9.83 22.67
C PRO A 23 -8.84 9.16 21.30
N PRO A 24 -9.92 8.94 20.52
CA PRO A 24 -9.85 8.18 19.28
C PRO A 24 -8.83 8.69 18.28
N LEU A 25 -8.68 10.01 18.18
CA LEU A 25 -7.69 10.64 17.30
C LEU A 25 -6.26 10.26 17.69
N ALA A 26 -5.98 10.15 19.00
CA ALA A 26 -4.66 9.74 19.47
C ALA A 26 -4.40 8.26 19.14
N VAL A 27 -5.39 7.39 19.32
CA VAL A 27 -5.29 5.96 18.95
C VAL A 27 -5.08 5.81 17.44
N LEU A 28 -5.87 6.52 16.62
CA LEU A 28 -5.74 6.51 15.16
C LEU A 28 -4.36 7.00 14.69
N LEU A 29 -3.88 8.14 15.17
CA LEU A 29 -2.60 8.71 14.72
C LEU A 29 -1.41 7.87 15.20
N THR A 30 -1.46 7.32 16.42
CA THR A 30 -0.37 6.50 16.93
C THR A 30 -0.33 5.11 16.29
N SER A 31 -1.47 4.48 16.03
CA SER A 31 -1.54 3.22 15.26
C SER A 31 -1.08 3.41 13.81
N ALA A 32 -1.50 4.50 13.14
CA ALA A 32 -1.02 4.85 11.80
C ALA A 32 0.50 5.05 11.78
N ALA A 33 1.05 5.80 12.75
CA ALA A 33 2.49 6.01 12.86
C ALA A 33 3.26 4.73 13.21
N ALA A 34 2.67 3.81 13.99
CA ALA A 34 3.25 2.51 14.32
C ALA A 34 3.30 1.55 13.13
N LEU A 35 2.36 1.67 12.19
CA LEU A 35 2.34 0.87 10.97
C LEU A 35 3.47 1.21 10.01
N VAL A 36 3.93 2.47 9.94
CA VAL A 36 5.04 2.89 9.05
C VAL A 36 6.33 2.06 9.25
N PRO A 37 6.92 1.96 10.47
CA PRO A 37 8.10 1.15 10.70
C PRO A 37 7.84 -0.36 10.53
N LEU A 38 6.62 -0.83 10.80
CA LEU A 38 6.23 -2.23 10.61
C LEU A 38 6.17 -2.60 9.12
N ALA A 39 5.56 -1.76 8.29
CA ALA A 39 5.51 -1.92 6.84
C ALA A 39 6.92 -1.86 6.22
N ALA A 40 7.78 -0.96 6.71
CA ALA A 40 9.16 -0.87 6.23
C ALA A 40 9.96 -2.15 6.58
N LEU A 41 9.72 -2.73 7.76
CA LEU A 41 10.29 -4.01 8.16
C LEU A 41 9.76 -5.19 7.34
N LEU A 42 8.47 -5.17 7.02
CA LEU A 42 7.82 -6.18 6.19
C LEU A 42 8.39 -6.18 4.77
N GLY A 43 8.56 -5.00 4.15
CA GLY A 43 9.19 -4.84 2.85
C GLY A 43 10.64 -5.33 2.84
N ARG A 44 11.45 -4.89 3.81
CA ARG A 44 12.85 -5.36 3.97
C ARG A 44 12.96 -6.88 4.14
N ALA A 45 12.09 -7.46 4.96
CA ALA A 45 12.09 -8.90 5.17
C ALA A 45 11.67 -9.64 3.90
N THR A 46 10.71 -9.09 3.16
CA THR A 46 10.30 -9.60 1.84
C THR A 46 11.47 -9.59 0.86
N GLU A 47 12.22 -8.50 0.75
CA GLU A 47 13.41 -8.40 -0.11
C GLU A 47 14.47 -9.46 0.27
N GLU A 48 14.76 -9.62 1.57
CA GLU A 48 15.73 -10.60 2.07
C GLU A 48 15.33 -12.06 1.79
N VAL A 49 14.02 -12.37 1.79
CA VAL A 49 13.51 -13.69 1.40
C VAL A 49 13.49 -13.84 -0.12
N ALA A 50 13.06 -12.81 -0.86
CA ALA A 50 12.98 -12.80 -2.32
C ALA A 50 14.35 -12.97 -2.97
N ALA A 51 15.41 -12.40 -2.38
CA ALA A 51 16.79 -12.55 -2.83
C ALA A 51 17.30 -14.01 -2.80
N ARG A 52 16.61 -14.90 -2.09
CA ARG A 52 17.00 -16.32 -1.91
C ARG A 52 16.11 -17.32 -2.65
N THR A 53 15.02 -16.88 -3.27
CA THR A 53 14.00 -17.77 -3.88
C THR A 53 14.05 -17.80 -5.42
N GLY A 54 15.04 -17.14 -6.02
CA GLY A 54 15.25 -17.07 -7.46
C GLY A 54 14.34 -16.04 -8.15
N PRO A 55 14.61 -15.67 -9.42
CA PRO A 55 13.98 -14.51 -10.06
C PRO A 55 12.45 -14.58 -10.12
N PHE A 56 11.90 -15.76 -10.43
CA PHE A 56 10.45 -15.96 -10.56
C PHE A 56 9.70 -15.82 -9.22
N VAL A 57 10.09 -16.63 -8.23
CA VAL A 57 9.43 -16.64 -6.91
C VAL A 57 9.75 -15.36 -6.14
N GLY A 58 10.97 -14.84 -6.26
CA GLY A 58 11.37 -13.57 -5.66
C GLY A 58 10.56 -12.40 -6.20
N GLY A 59 10.34 -12.31 -7.52
CA GLY A 59 9.50 -11.27 -8.11
C GLY A 59 8.03 -11.35 -7.66
N LEU A 60 7.48 -12.57 -7.54
CA LEU A 60 6.13 -12.78 -7.02
C LEU A 60 6.02 -12.40 -5.53
N LEU A 61 6.99 -12.82 -4.70
CA LEU A 61 7.05 -12.46 -3.28
C LEU A 61 7.16 -10.96 -3.10
N ASN A 62 8.05 -10.28 -3.85
CA ASN A 62 8.25 -8.85 -3.71
C ASN A 62 7.00 -8.06 -4.12
N SER A 63 6.38 -8.44 -5.23
CA SER A 63 5.18 -7.74 -5.71
C SER A 63 3.93 -7.95 -4.83
N THR A 64 3.82 -9.10 -4.15
CA THR A 64 2.69 -9.42 -3.26
C THR A 64 2.93 -8.98 -1.82
N LEU A 65 4.07 -9.35 -1.22
CA LEU A 65 4.38 -9.06 0.18
C LEU A 65 4.95 -7.64 0.39
N GLY A 66 5.47 -6.99 -0.66
CA GLY A 66 5.83 -5.56 -0.60
C GLY A 66 4.61 -4.71 -0.24
N ASN A 67 3.51 -4.92 -0.97
CA ASN A 67 2.23 -4.25 -0.74
C ASN A 67 1.36 -4.91 0.35
N ALA A 68 1.89 -5.86 1.12
CA ALA A 68 1.06 -6.62 2.07
C ALA A 68 0.48 -5.75 3.18
N ALA A 69 1.16 -4.68 3.59
CA ALA A 69 0.62 -3.77 4.59
C ALA A 69 -0.67 -3.10 4.12
N GLU A 70 -0.71 -2.60 2.88
CA GLU A 70 -1.92 -2.02 2.29
C GLU A 70 -3.03 -3.06 2.18
N LEU A 71 -2.71 -4.27 1.73
CA LEU A 71 -3.69 -5.36 1.63
C LEU A 71 -4.26 -5.74 2.98
N ILE A 72 -3.44 -5.84 4.03
CA ILE A 72 -3.88 -6.17 5.39
C ILE A 72 -4.82 -5.09 5.93
N ILE A 73 -4.45 -3.81 5.79
CA ILE A 73 -5.30 -2.69 6.22
C ILE A 73 -6.62 -2.68 5.45
N ALA A 74 -6.59 -2.88 4.13
CA ALA A 74 -7.79 -2.95 3.31
C ALA A 74 -8.70 -4.11 3.71
N LEU A 75 -8.15 -5.30 4.00
CA LEU A 75 -8.91 -6.44 4.46
C LEU A 75 -9.53 -6.23 5.85
N ALA A 76 -8.80 -5.61 6.78
CA ALA A 76 -9.33 -5.25 8.09
C ALA A 76 -10.49 -4.25 7.95
N ALA A 77 -10.32 -3.20 7.15
CA ALA A 77 -11.36 -2.21 6.88
C ALA A 77 -12.59 -2.82 6.19
N LEU A 78 -12.40 -3.73 5.22
CA LEU A 78 -13.51 -4.47 4.59
C LEU A 78 -14.29 -5.30 5.61
N ARG A 79 -13.60 -5.98 6.55
CA ARG A 79 -14.25 -6.77 7.61
C ARG A 79 -15.04 -5.89 8.58
N ALA A 80 -14.57 -4.68 8.83
CA ALA A 80 -15.27 -3.67 9.62
C ALA A 80 -16.40 -2.95 8.86
N GLY A 81 -16.64 -3.28 7.58
CA GLY A 81 -17.67 -2.64 6.76
C GLY A 81 -17.31 -1.25 6.23
N LEU A 82 -16.06 -0.80 6.40
CA LEU A 82 -15.57 0.51 5.95
C LEU A 82 -15.23 0.50 4.45
N HIS A 83 -16.24 0.24 3.62
CA HIS A 83 -16.07 0.13 2.17
C HIS A 83 -15.62 1.45 1.53
N GLU A 84 -16.06 2.59 2.07
CA GLU A 84 -15.66 3.91 1.58
C GLU A 84 -14.18 4.15 1.83
N LEU A 85 -13.70 3.84 3.05
CA LEU A 85 -12.29 3.91 3.42
C LEU A 85 -11.41 3.09 2.46
N VAL A 86 -11.83 1.87 2.10
CA VAL A 86 -11.06 0.97 1.20
C VAL A 86 -11.00 1.52 -0.24
N LYS A 87 -12.12 2.01 -0.77
CA LYS A 87 -12.13 2.62 -2.12
C LYS A 87 -11.27 3.88 -2.16
N ALA A 88 -11.35 4.67 -1.09
CA ALA A 88 -10.56 5.88 -0.89
C ALA A 88 -9.07 5.55 -0.77
N SER A 89 -8.68 4.49 -0.04
CA SER A 89 -7.28 4.10 0.12
C SER A 89 -6.63 3.60 -1.15
N ILE A 90 -7.35 2.85 -2.00
CA ILE A 90 -6.83 2.44 -3.31
C ILE A 90 -6.57 3.68 -4.17
N SER A 91 -7.53 4.61 -4.22
CA SER A 91 -7.39 5.85 -4.98
C SER A 91 -6.24 6.71 -4.44
N GLY A 92 -6.14 6.83 -3.12
CA GLY A 92 -5.10 7.57 -2.45
C GLY A 92 -3.71 6.95 -2.62
N SER A 93 -3.56 5.63 -2.70
CA SER A 93 -2.28 4.95 -2.98
C SER A 93 -1.79 5.26 -4.39
N ILE A 94 -2.69 5.26 -5.38
CA ILE A 94 -2.38 5.71 -6.75
C ILE A 94 -1.94 7.18 -6.76
N LEU A 95 -2.71 8.08 -6.13
CA LEU A 95 -2.38 9.51 -6.08
C LEU A 95 -1.08 9.78 -5.30
N GLY A 96 -0.87 9.08 -4.19
CA GLY A 96 0.32 9.18 -3.35
C GLY A 96 1.58 8.82 -4.12
N ASN A 97 1.56 7.71 -4.85
CA ASN A 97 2.69 7.30 -5.66
C ASN A 97 2.94 8.22 -6.86
N LEU A 98 1.88 8.63 -7.58
CA LEU A 98 2.01 9.44 -8.80
C LEU A 98 2.34 10.91 -8.55
N LEU A 99 1.85 11.50 -7.45
CA LEU A 99 2.00 12.92 -7.19
C LEU A 99 2.95 13.18 -6.02
N LEU A 100 2.68 12.58 -4.86
CA LEU A 100 3.42 12.90 -3.64
C LEU A 100 4.84 12.33 -3.68
N ILE A 101 4.99 11.01 -3.88
CA ILE A 101 6.28 10.33 -3.85
C ILE A 101 7.11 10.70 -5.09
N LEU A 102 6.51 10.65 -6.28
CA LEU A 102 7.18 11.08 -7.49
C LEU A 102 7.60 12.56 -7.39
N GLY A 103 6.70 13.45 -6.96
CA GLY A 103 6.99 14.88 -6.80
C GLY A 103 8.09 15.16 -5.79
N ALA A 104 8.05 14.50 -4.62
CA ALA A 104 9.08 14.61 -3.60
C ALA A 104 10.44 14.07 -4.10
N SER A 105 10.43 12.96 -4.84
CA SER A 105 11.63 12.36 -5.41
C SER A 105 12.28 13.28 -6.45
N LEU A 106 11.48 13.89 -7.33
CA LEU A 106 11.94 14.87 -8.33
C LEU A 106 12.47 16.14 -7.65
N LEU A 107 11.79 16.64 -6.62
CA LEU A 107 12.20 17.84 -5.89
C LEU A 107 13.53 17.61 -5.15
N VAL A 108 13.60 16.58 -4.30
CA VAL A 108 14.79 16.30 -3.48
C VAL A 108 15.95 15.84 -4.37
N GLY A 109 15.68 15.00 -5.36
CA GLY A 109 16.66 14.53 -6.35
C GLY A 109 17.20 15.68 -7.19
N GLY A 110 16.32 16.54 -7.71
CA GLY A 110 16.68 17.69 -8.54
C GLY A 110 17.41 18.80 -7.80
N LEU A 111 17.07 19.06 -6.53
CA LEU A 111 17.81 20.02 -5.69
C LEU A 111 19.26 19.60 -5.46
N ARG A 112 19.54 18.29 -5.39
CA ARG A 112 20.89 17.76 -5.15
C ARG A 112 21.68 17.49 -6.44
N HIS A 113 21.01 17.06 -7.51
CA HIS A 113 21.66 16.53 -8.70
C HIS A 113 21.29 17.26 -10.00
N GLY A 114 20.43 18.28 -9.96
CA GLY A 114 19.99 19.04 -11.13
C GLY A 114 19.06 18.23 -12.05
N LEU A 115 19.27 18.31 -13.36
CA LEU A 115 18.47 17.60 -14.35
C LEU A 115 18.72 16.09 -14.28
N GLN A 116 17.71 15.32 -13.87
CA GLN A 116 17.76 13.86 -13.82
C GLN A 116 17.30 13.27 -15.16
N GLN A 117 18.00 12.26 -15.65
CA GLN A 117 17.64 11.53 -16.88
C GLN A 117 16.97 10.21 -16.53
N PHE A 118 15.89 9.88 -17.24
CA PHE A 118 15.14 8.63 -17.07
C PHE A 118 15.09 7.86 -18.39
N ASN A 119 14.99 6.54 -18.30
CA ASN A 119 14.78 5.71 -19.47
C ASN A 119 13.33 5.89 -19.97
N ALA A 120 13.17 6.62 -21.07
CA ALA A 120 11.87 6.95 -21.65
C ALA A 120 11.04 5.72 -22.03
N HIS A 121 11.69 4.61 -22.42
CA HIS A 121 10.99 3.38 -22.77
C HIS A 121 10.36 2.73 -21.53
N LEU A 122 11.13 2.55 -20.46
CA LEU A 122 10.62 1.95 -19.22
C LEU A 122 9.54 2.83 -18.57
N ALA A 123 9.77 4.15 -18.53
CA ALA A 123 8.78 5.10 -18.05
C ALA A 123 7.50 5.06 -18.90
N GLY A 124 7.62 4.95 -20.23
CA GLY A 124 6.49 4.88 -21.15
C GLY A 124 5.62 3.64 -20.96
N VAL A 125 6.24 2.46 -20.79
CA VAL A 125 5.50 1.21 -20.51
C VAL A 125 4.74 1.31 -19.18
N SER A 126 5.41 1.76 -18.10
CA SER A 126 4.77 1.92 -16.79
C SER A 126 3.64 2.97 -16.80
N ALA A 127 3.84 4.12 -17.47
CA ALA A 127 2.82 5.16 -17.60
C ALA A 127 1.59 4.67 -18.38
N THR A 128 1.80 3.89 -19.44
CA THR A 128 0.71 3.33 -20.25
C THR A 128 -0.11 2.32 -19.44
N MET A 129 0.55 1.41 -18.71
CA MET A 129 -0.12 0.44 -17.84
C MET A 129 -0.91 1.13 -16.72
N MET A 130 -0.30 2.12 -16.06
CA MET A 130 -0.98 2.91 -15.02
C MET A 130 -2.21 3.63 -15.58
N THR A 131 -2.08 4.26 -16.75
CA THR A 131 -3.19 4.97 -17.40
C THR A 131 -4.35 4.00 -17.69
N LEU A 132 -4.05 2.83 -18.26
CA LEU A 132 -5.06 1.81 -18.54
C LEU A 132 -5.75 1.33 -17.25
N ALA A 133 -4.98 1.08 -16.19
CA ALA A 133 -5.50 0.64 -14.90
C ALA A 133 -6.43 1.69 -14.27
N VAL A 134 -6.01 2.96 -14.23
CA VAL A 134 -6.81 4.07 -13.70
C VAL A 134 -8.09 4.26 -14.51
N VAL A 135 -8.01 4.24 -15.85
CA VAL A 135 -9.21 4.37 -16.71
C VAL A 135 -10.21 3.25 -16.42
N LEU A 136 -9.76 1.99 -16.35
CA LEU A 136 -10.62 0.86 -16.04
C LEU A 136 -11.24 0.96 -14.64
N LEU A 137 -10.49 1.43 -13.65
CA LEU A 137 -10.99 1.63 -12.29
C LEU A 137 -12.06 2.73 -12.19
N LEU A 138 -12.01 3.74 -13.08
CA LEU A 138 -12.98 4.83 -13.13
C LEU A 138 -14.32 4.43 -13.77
N VAL A 139 -14.34 3.39 -14.63
CA VAL A 139 -15.53 3.01 -15.40
C VAL A 139 -16.78 2.82 -14.53
N PRO A 140 -16.77 2.04 -13.42
CA PRO A 140 -17.96 1.88 -12.59
C PRO A 140 -18.45 3.21 -12.00
N GLY A 141 -17.51 4.08 -11.61
CA GLY A 141 -17.81 5.42 -11.09
C GLY A 141 -18.55 6.30 -12.09
N LEU A 142 -18.23 6.20 -13.38
CA LEU A 142 -18.92 6.96 -14.43
C LEU A 142 -20.39 6.54 -14.57
N PHE A 143 -20.71 5.27 -14.36
CA PHE A 143 -22.08 4.77 -14.44
C PHE A 143 -22.89 5.05 -13.17
N THR A 144 -22.25 5.13 -12.00
CA THR A 144 -22.94 5.44 -10.74
C THR A 144 -23.13 6.93 -10.52
N LEU A 145 -22.21 7.78 -11.02
CA LEU A 145 -22.26 9.24 -10.86
C LEU A 145 -22.77 9.97 -12.12
N GLY A 146 -23.04 9.24 -13.20
CA GLY A 146 -23.48 9.81 -14.47
C GLY A 146 -24.91 10.38 -14.43
N PRO A 147 -25.36 11.04 -15.52
CA PRO A 147 -26.70 11.64 -15.60
C PRO A 147 -27.84 10.64 -15.40
N THR A 148 -27.61 9.37 -15.73
CA THR A 148 -28.52 8.25 -15.50
C THR A 148 -27.83 7.20 -14.63
N PRO A 149 -27.85 7.38 -13.29
CA PRO A 149 -27.14 6.50 -12.38
C PRO A 149 -27.62 5.05 -12.44
N VAL A 150 -26.71 4.12 -12.74
CA VAL A 150 -26.95 2.69 -12.66
C VAL A 150 -26.56 2.22 -11.25
N HIS A 151 -27.39 1.37 -10.65
CA HIS A 151 -27.17 0.85 -9.29
C HIS A 151 -27.44 -0.66 -9.23
N GLY A 152 -27.05 -1.28 -8.12
CA GLY A 152 -27.31 -2.70 -7.85
C GLY A 152 -26.45 -3.65 -8.69
N ALA A 153 -27.02 -4.80 -9.03
CA ALA A 153 -26.29 -5.93 -9.62
C ALA A 153 -25.52 -5.59 -10.90
N ALA A 154 -26.00 -4.66 -11.72
CA ALA A 154 -25.32 -4.28 -12.96
C ALA A 154 -23.95 -3.64 -12.70
N VAL A 155 -23.85 -2.76 -11.69
CA VAL A 155 -22.57 -2.14 -11.28
C VAL A 155 -21.65 -3.15 -10.64
N GLU A 156 -22.21 -4.07 -9.85
CA GLU A 156 -21.46 -5.14 -9.20
C GLU A 156 -20.82 -6.08 -10.23
N TRP A 157 -21.60 -6.59 -11.20
CA TRP A 157 -21.08 -7.45 -12.27
C TRP A 157 -20.04 -6.74 -13.14
N MET A 158 -20.25 -5.45 -13.41
CA MET A 158 -19.25 -4.63 -14.11
C MET A 158 -17.96 -4.50 -13.30
N SER A 159 -18.06 -4.27 -11.99
CA SER A 159 -16.90 -4.15 -11.10
C SER A 159 -16.13 -5.48 -10.99
N ILE A 160 -16.83 -6.60 -10.87
CA ILE A 160 -16.23 -7.94 -10.87
C ILE A 160 -15.55 -8.23 -12.21
N GLY A 161 -16.22 -7.93 -13.33
CA GLY A 161 -15.64 -8.10 -14.66
C GLY A 161 -14.35 -7.30 -14.86
N LEU A 162 -14.34 -6.04 -14.45
CA LEU A 162 -13.15 -5.19 -14.50
C LEU A 162 -12.04 -5.67 -13.56
N ALA A 163 -12.38 -6.12 -12.35
CA ALA A 163 -11.40 -6.70 -11.43
C ALA A 163 -10.73 -7.95 -12.02
N VAL A 164 -11.49 -8.83 -12.68
CA VAL A 164 -10.93 -10.01 -13.37
C VAL A 164 -10.02 -9.59 -14.53
N VAL A 165 -10.45 -8.63 -15.36
CA VAL A 165 -9.63 -8.11 -16.46
C VAL A 165 -8.32 -7.50 -15.95
N LEU A 166 -8.38 -6.67 -14.90
CA LEU A 166 -7.20 -6.06 -14.28
C LEU A 166 -6.26 -7.12 -13.69
N ALA A 167 -6.80 -8.14 -13.01
CA ALA A 167 -6.00 -9.25 -12.47
C ALA A 167 -5.30 -10.04 -13.59
N VAL A 168 -5.98 -10.32 -14.70
CA VAL A 168 -5.39 -11.00 -15.87
C VAL A 168 -4.28 -10.15 -16.48
N ILE A 169 -4.52 -8.85 -16.71
CA ILE A 169 -3.50 -7.92 -17.24
C ILE A 169 -2.28 -7.88 -16.32
N TYR A 170 -2.48 -7.81 -15.00
CA TYR A 170 -1.41 -7.82 -14.01
C TYR A 170 -0.59 -9.13 -14.06
N VAL A 171 -1.24 -10.29 -14.13
CA VAL A 171 -0.56 -11.60 -14.25
C VAL A 171 0.22 -11.68 -15.56
N LEU A 172 -0.35 -11.24 -16.68
CA LEU A 172 0.35 -11.21 -17.97
C LEU A 172 1.57 -10.28 -17.94
N TYR A 173 1.45 -9.12 -17.29
CA TYR A 173 2.58 -8.21 -17.05
C TYR A 173 3.68 -8.85 -16.20
N LEU A 174 3.30 -9.55 -15.12
CA LEU A 174 4.24 -10.27 -14.27
C LEU A 174 4.95 -11.39 -15.04
N VAL A 175 4.25 -12.14 -15.88
CA VAL A 175 4.87 -13.15 -16.75
C VAL A 175 5.80 -12.52 -17.78
N TYR A 176 5.40 -11.41 -18.41
CA TYR A 176 6.22 -10.68 -19.38
C TYR A 176 7.52 -10.18 -18.73
N THR A 177 7.43 -9.52 -17.58
CA THR A 177 8.59 -9.01 -16.85
C THR A 177 9.52 -10.13 -16.41
N LEU A 178 9.00 -11.24 -15.89
CA LEU A 178 9.83 -12.39 -15.48
C LEU A 178 10.53 -13.07 -16.66
N ARG A 179 9.90 -13.13 -17.85
CA ARG A 179 10.50 -13.74 -19.05
C ARG A 179 11.52 -12.86 -19.75
N MET A 180 11.30 -11.55 -19.77
CA MET A 180 12.19 -10.59 -20.43
C MET A 180 13.44 -10.29 -19.60
N GLY A 181 13.64 -10.99 -18.46
CA GLY A 181 14.68 -10.64 -17.50
C GLY A 181 14.46 -9.22 -17.00
N GLY A 182 13.23 -8.96 -16.52
CA GLY A 182 12.75 -7.67 -16.02
C GLY A 182 13.79 -6.95 -15.18
N PRO A 183 13.71 -5.61 -15.08
CA PRO A 183 14.81 -4.77 -14.64
C PRO A 183 15.53 -5.45 -13.50
N VAL A 184 16.76 -5.90 -13.77
CA VAL A 184 17.59 -6.61 -12.80
C VAL A 184 17.74 -5.62 -11.66
N THR A 185 16.87 -5.69 -10.66
CA THR A 185 17.20 -5.20 -9.33
C THR A 185 18.49 -5.93 -9.05
N GLU A 186 19.62 -5.21 -9.04
CA GLU A 186 20.91 -5.72 -8.61
C GLU A 186 20.62 -6.70 -7.49
N HIS A 187 21.00 -7.97 -7.67
CA HIS A 187 20.68 -9.02 -6.72
C HIS A 187 21.08 -8.52 -5.34
N ALA A 188 20.12 -8.01 -4.57
CA ALA A 188 20.40 -7.41 -3.30
C ALA A 188 20.98 -8.55 -2.48
N HIS A 189 22.28 -8.48 -2.20
CA HIS A 189 22.95 -9.54 -1.47
C HIS A 189 22.24 -9.67 -0.13
N ALA A 190 21.55 -10.80 0.08
CA ALA A 190 20.79 -11.03 1.29
C ALA A 190 21.72 -10.91 2.51
N THR A 191 21.49 -9.89 3.33
CA THR A 191 22.34 -9.55 4.47
C THR A 191 21.93 -10.29 5.73
N TRP A 192 20.68 -10.78 5.79
CA TRP A 192 20.13 -11.49 6.93
C TRP A 192 20.18 -12.99 6.70
N SER A 193 20.38 -13.78 7.76
CA SER A 193 20.16 -15.23 7.66
C SER A 193 18.69 -15.52 7.34
N LEU A 194 18.43 -16.58 6.56
CA LEU A 194 17.06 -16.95 6.17
C LEU A 194 16.11 -17.10 7.39
N PRO A 195 16.50 -17.75 8.51
CA PRO A 195 15.63 -17.82 9.68
C PRO A 195 15.29 -16.45 10.27
N ARG A 196 16.25 -15.52 10.24
CA ARG A 196 16.02 -14.14 10.69
C ARG A 196 15.05 -13.40 9.76
N ALA A 197 15.22 -13.54 8.45
CA ALA A 197 14.33 -12.90 7.47
C ALA A 197 12.90 -13.40 7.62
N ILE A 198 12.70 -14.72 7.75
CA ILE A 198 11.38 -15.31 7.98
C ILE A 198 10.80 -14.88 9.32
N ALA A 199 11.58 -14.88 10.40
CA ALA A 199 11.11 -14.46 11.72
C ALA A 199 10.66 -12.98 11.73
N VAL A 200 11.44 -12.09 11.08
CA VAL A 200 11.06 -10.69 10.95
C VAL A 200 9.82 -10.55 10.07
N LEU A 201 9.74 -11.25 8.93
CA LEU A 201 8.59 -11.22 8.04
C LEU A 201 7.29 -11.60 8.76
N VAL A 202 7.30 -12.72 9.50
CA VAL A 202 6.15 -13.18 10.28
C VAL A 202 5.82 -12.19 11.40
N GLY A 203 6.84 -11.75 12.15
CA GLY A 203 6.65 -10.80 13.25
C GLY A 203 6.09 -9.44 12.80
N SER A 204 6.60 -8.89 11.70
CA SER A 204 6.09 -7.64 11.13
C SER A 204 4.69 -7.83 10.56
N THR A 205 4.41 -8.95 9.88
CA THR A 205 3.06 -9.26 9.37
C THR A 205 2.04 -9.29 10.51
N LEU A 206 2.33 -10.01 11.60
CA LEU A 206 1.45 -10.06 12.76
C LEU A 206 1.30 -8.69 13.42
N GLY A 207 2.38 -7.92 13.53
CA GLY A 207 2.33 -6.55 14.02
C GLY A 207 1.44 -5.65 13.18
N VAL A 208 1.53 -5.74 11.85
CA VAL A 208 0.67 -5.00 10.92
C VAL A 208 -0.78 -5.42 11.08
N VAL A 209 -1.07 -6.72 11.20
CA VAL A 209 -2.43 -7.22 11.45
C VAL A 209 -3.00 -6.60 12.73
N VAL A 210 -2.29 -6.70 13.85
CA VAL A 210 -2.76 -6.12 15.13
C VAL A 210 -2.99 -4.61 14.98
N MET A 211 -1.99 -3.87 14.48
CA MET A 211 -2.11 -2.41 14.34
C MET A 211 -3.16 -1.97 13.30
N SER A 212 -3.45 -2.80 12.30
CA SER A 212 -4.54 -2.53 11.35
C SER A 212 -5.91 -2.62 12.01
N GLU A 213 -6.13 -3.58 12.92
CA GLU A 213 -7.38 -3.68 13.68
C GLU A 213 -7.54 -2.45 14.61
N VAL A 214 -6.47 -2.03 15.29
CA VAL A 214 -6.48 -0.81 16.13
C VAL A 214 -6.79 0.44 15.31
N LEU A 215 -6.12 0.59 14.16
CA LEU A 215 -6.33 1.72 13.25
C LEU A 215 -7.78 1.76 12.78
N VAL A 216 -8.28 0.64 12.23
CA VAL A 216 -9.62 0.53 11.66
C VAL A 216 -10.70 0.74 12.73
N GLY A 217 -10.53 0.17 13.92
CA GLY A 217 -11.44 0.37 15.04
C GLY A 217 -11.50 1.82 15.53
N ALA A 218 -10.46 2.62 15.31
CA ALA A 218 -10.44 4.03 15.66
C ALA A 218 -11.04 4.95 14.57
N VAL A 219 -11.31 4.45 13.36
CA VAL A 219 -11.81 5.28 12.24
C VAL A 219 -13.19 5.86 12.54
N GLU A 220 -14.18 5.02 12.82
CA GLU A 220 -15.57 5.46 13.05
C GLU A 220 -15.68 6.44 14.23
N PRO A 221 -15.07 6.19 15.42
CA PRO A 221 -15.09 7.16 16.51
C PRO A 221 -14.37 8.49 16.19
N VAL A 222 -13.35 8.48 15.31
CA VAL A 222 -12.71 9.73 14.86
C VAL A 222 -13.61 10.52 13.92
N VAL A 223 -14.29 9.83 13.00
CA VAL A 223 -15.25 10.45 12.09
C VAL A 223 -16.35 11.15 12.89
N GLU A 224 -16.90 10.49 13.91
CA GLU A 224 -17.91 11.06 14.80
C GLU A 224 -17.38 12.23 15.64
N ALA A 225 -16.17 12.12 16.20
CA ALA A 225 -15.63 13.13 17.11
C ALA A 225 -15.09 14.39 16.41
N THR A 226 -14.57 14.25 15.19
CA THR A 226 -13.86 15.33 14.49
C THR A 226 -14.59 15.87 13.26
N GLY A 227 -15.56 15.11 12.72
CA GLY A 227 -16.24 15.43 11.46
C GLY A 227 -15.38 15.20 10.21
N VAL A 228 -14.17 14.64 10.35
CA VAL A 228 -13.35 14.23 9.20
C VAL A 228 -14.00 13.00 8.54
N SER A 229 -14.14 13.01 7.21
CA SER A 229 -14.79 11.90 6.51
C SER A 229 -13.90 10.65 6.41
N GLU A 230 -14.53 9.47 6.35
CA GLU A 230 -13.86 8.21 6.02
C GLU A 230 -13.10 8.32 4.69
N PHE A 231 -13.70 8.98 3.69
CA PHE A 231 -13.05 9.27 2.43
C PHE A 231 -11.72 10.03 2.60
N PHE A 232 -11.67 11.07 3.43
CA PHE A 232 -10.44 11.83 3.65
C PHE A 232 -9.37 10.98 4.33
N LEU A 233 -9.75 10.23 5.37
CA LEU A 233 -8.83 9.31 6.04
C LEU A 233 -8.32 8.24 5.07
N GLY A 234 -9.18 7.71 4.22
CA GLY A 234 -8.83 6.73 3.21
C GLY A 234 -7.90 7.30 2.14
N VAL A 235 -8.17 8.50 1.60
CA VAL A 235 -7.33 9.08 0.54
C VAL A 235 -5.98 9.58 1.06
N VAL A 236 -5.91 10.08 2.29
CA VAL A 236 -4.71 10.76 2.81
C VAL A 236 -3.93 9.89 3.80
N LEU A 237 -4.59 9.34 4.82
CA LEU A 237 -3.89 8.69 5.93
C LEU A 237 -3.41 7.28 5.56
N VAL A 238 -4.30 6.43 5.05
CA VAL A 238 -3.98 5.01 4.78
C VAL A 238 -2.83 4.85 3.76
N PRO A 239 -2.80 5.59 2.63
CA PRO A 239 -1.73 5.50 1.64
C PRO A 239 -0.40 6.02 2.15
N LEU A 240 -0.42 7.01 3.05
CA LEU A 240 0.79 7.54 3.67
C LEU A 240 1.45 6.45 4.51
N VAL A 241 0.66 5.67 5.23
CA VAL A 241 1.16 4.57 6.07
C VAL A 241 1.78 3.45 5.22
N GLY A 242 1.12 3.07 4.12
CA GLY A 242 1.62 2.04 3.20
C GLY A 242 2.83 2.47 2.40
N ASN A 243 2.72 3.57 1.64
CA ASN A 243 3.71 3.95 0.63
C ASN A 243 4.94 4.68 1.18
N VAL A 244 4.83 5.45 2.28
CA VAL A 244 6.00 6.11 2.92
C VAL A 244 6.93 5.10 3.56
N ALA A 245 6.42 3.92 3.92
CA ALA A 245 7.26 2.86 4.45
C ALA A 245 8.17 2.25 3.38
N GLU A 246 7.79 2.35 2.11
CA GLU A 246 8.54 1.80 0.97
C GLU A 246 9.62 2.77 0.42
N HIS A 247 9.51 4.08 0.67
CA HIS A 247 10.32 5.14 0.06
C HIS A 247 11.02 6.05 1.08
#